data_AF-A0AAV5KQ17-F1
#
_entry.id   AF-A0AAV5KQ17-F1
#
_cell.length_a   1.000
_cell.length_b   1.000
_cell.length_c   1.000
_cell.angle_alpha   90.00
_cell.angle_beta   90.00
_cell.angle_gamma   90.00
#
_symmetry.space_group_name_H-M   'P 1'
#
loop_
_entity.id
_entity.type
_entity.pdbx_description
1 polymer ?
#
loop_
_entity_poly.entity_id
_entity_poly.type
_entity_poly.pdbx_seq_one_letter_code
_entity_poly.pdbx_strand_id
1 'polypeptide(L)'
;MTGTIGYMAPECHRKGKASKESDVYSFGVVALEMACGRRSIEPKYDENEASLVAWVWEAYENQRLFDLVDKKLSKDFDFKEMECLLIVGLWCAHPIDTVRPSIKQAMQVLNFDTALPNLLSKITIPMYDIPNIPILKTREAYSSHLSITVPR
;
A
#
# COMPACT_ATOMS: atom_id res chain seq x y z
N MET A 1 -15.31 -12.36 -6.11
CA MET A 1 -14.13 -11.63 -6.60
C MET A 1 -12.92 -12.22 -5.90
N THR A 2 -11.92 -12.63 -6.65
CA THR A 2 -10.69 -13.24 -6.10
C THR A 2 -9.62 -12.16 -6.13
N GLY A 3 -9.10 -11.77 -4.97
CA GLY A 3 -8.00 -10.82 -4.84
C GLY A 3 -7.05 -11.27 -3.74
N THR A 4 -5.77 -10.97 -3.90
CA THR A 4 -4.76 -11.30 -2.91
C THR A 4 -4.76 -10.21 -1.84
N ILE A 5 -5.01 -10.60 -0.59
CA ILE A 5 -4.96 -9.68 0.57
C ILE A 5 -3.59 -8.99 0.55
N GLY A 6 -3.57 -7.66 0.69
CA GLY A 6 -2.35 -6.83 0.66
C GLY A 6 -2.17 -6.06 -0.65
N TYR A 7 -2.62 -6.62 -1.77
CA TYR A 7 -2.51 -6.01 -3.10
C TYR A 7 -3.82 -5.41 -3.58
N MET A 8 -4.92 -5.69 -2.88
CA MET A 8 -6.23 -5.16 -3.22
C MET A 8 -6.34 -3.67 -2.90
N ALA A 9 -6.72 -2.89 -3.91
CA ALA A 9 -7.05 -1.49 -3.72
C ALA A 9 -8.21 -1.32 -2.71
N PRO A 10 -8.22 -0.25 -1.90
CA PRO A 10 -9.21 -0.05 -0.85
C PRO A 10 -10.65 0.00 -1.39
N GLU A 11 -10.86 0.55 -2.60
CA GLU A 11 -12.16 0.62 -3.23
C GLU A 11 -12.70 -0.74 -3.71
N CYS A 12 -11.84 -1.74 -3.94
CA CYS A 12 -12.26 -3.09 -4.32
C CYS A 12 -13.02 -3.79 -3.20
N HIS A 13 -12.70 -3.50 -1.93
CA HIS A 13 -13.44 -4.01 -0.78
C HIS A 13 -14.87 -3.44 -0.72
N ARG A 14 -15.05 -2.19 -1.14
CA ARG A 14 -16.34 -1.48 -1.09
C ARG A 14 -17.21 -1.75 -2.32
N LYS A 15 -16.61 -1.73 -3.51
CA LYS A 15 -17.31 -1.78 -4.80
C LYS A 15 -17.34 -3.19 -5.41
N GLY A 16 -16.49 -4.11 -4.95
CA GLY A 16 -16.42 -5.48 -5.45
C GLY A 16 -16.06 -5.61 -6.93
N LYS A 17 -15.46 -4.57 -7.54
CA LYS A 17 -15.20 -4.50 -8.98
C LYS A 17 -13.77 -4.07 -9.26
N ALA A 18 -13.10 -4.81 -10.15
CA ALA A 18 -11.75 -4.53 -10.61
C ALA A 18 -11.80 -3.40 -11.65
N SER A 19 -10.80 -2.55 -11.64
CA SER A 19 -10.62 -1.47 -12.60
C SER A 19 -9.15 -1.30 -12.96
N LYS A 20 -8.87 -0.47 -13.96
CA LYS A 20 -7.49 -0.15 -14.33
C LYS A 20 -6.74 0.48 -13.15
N GLU A 21 -7.43 1.30 -12.37
CA GLU A 21 -6.91 1.99 -11.20
C GLU A 21 -6.61 1.00 -10.07
N SER A 22 -7.42 -0.05 -9.89
CA SER A 22 -7.11 -1.09 -8.92
C SER A 22 -5.90 -1.92 -9.32
N ASP A 23 -5.72 -2.18 -10.62
CA ASP A 23 -4.53 -2.88 -11.13
C ASP A 23 -3.26 -2.01 -10.93
N VAL A 24 -3.38 -0.69 -11.13
CA VAL A 24 -2.30 0.27 -10.85
C VAL A 24 -1.94 0.29 -9.36
N TYR A 25 -2.92 0.18 -8.46
CA TYR A 25 -2.64 0.06 -7.03
C TYR A 25 -1.81 -1.19 -6.72
N SER A 26 -2.20 -2.35 -7.23
CA SER A 26 -1.45 -3.59 -7.04
C SER A 26 -0.04 -3.50 -7.62
N PHE A 27 0.14 -2.84 -8.77
CA PHE A 27 1.46 -2.54 -9.33
C PHE A 27 2.30 -1.68 -8.38
N GLY A 28 1.71 -0.63 -7.81
CA GLY A 28 2.39 0.23 -6.84
C GLY A 28 2.87 -0.54 -5.62
N VAL A 29 2.03 -1.42 -5.06
CA VAL A 29 2.42 -2.30 -3.95
C VAL A 29 3.62 -3.16 -4.32
N VAL A 30 3.59 -3.84 -5.47
CA VAL A 30 4.71 -4.68 -5.92
C VAL A 30 6.00 -3.87 -6.12
N ALA A 31 5.91 -2.66 -6.69
CA ALA A 31 7.07 -1.78 -6.85
C ALA A 31 7.71 -1.43 -5.48
N LEU A 32 6.88 -1.15 -4.47
CA LEU A 32 7.35 -0.90 -3.11
C LEU A 32 7.95 -2.16 -2.47
N GLU A 33 7.34 -3.33 -2.68
CA GLU A 33 7.90 -4.60 -2.17
C GLU A 33 9.29 -4.87 -2.76
N MET A 34 9.46 -4.62 -4.06
CA MET A 34 10.75 -4.78 -4.74
C MET A 34 11.81 -3.83 -4.18
N ALA A 35 11.46 -2.56 -3.96
CA ALA A 35 12.40 -1.57 -3.42
C ALA A 35 12.78 -1.87 -1.97
N CYS A 36 11.81 -2.29 -1.15
CA CYS A 36 12.01 -2.47 0.29
C CYS A 36 12.44 -3.89 0.69
N GLY A 37 12.33 -4.87 -0.21
CA GLY A 37 12.63 -6.28 0.09
C GLY A 37 11.72 -6.87 1.17
N ARG A 38 10.54 -6.28 1.35
CA ARG A 38 9.56 -6.55 2.40
C ARG A 38 8.22 -6.88 1.74
N ARG A 39 7.52 -7.89 2.26
CA ARG A 39 6.18 -8.21 1.75
C ARG A 39 5.12 -7.25 2.28
N SER A 40 4.12 -6.96 1.46
CA SER A 40 3.00 -6.08 1.75
C SER A 40 2.19 -6.53 2.95
N ILE A 41 2.15 -7.83 3.19
CA ILE A 41 1.62 -8.43 4.41
C ILE A 41 2.66 -9.39 4.95
N GLU A 42 3.30 -9.00 6.04
CA GLU A 42 4.20 -9.89 6.77
C GLU A 42 3.81 -9.94 8.25
N PRO A 43 3.48 -11.14 8.78
CA PRO A 43 3.09 -11.32 10.19
C PRO A 43 4.17 -10.97 11.22
N LYS A 44 5.39 -10.70 10.75
CA LYS A 44 6.58 -10.46 11.60
C LYS A 44 6.75 -8.99 11.99
N TYR A 45 5.98 -8.08 11.41
CA TYR A 45 6.04 -6.66 11.72
C TYR A 45 4.91 -6.28 12.67
N ASP A 46 5.18 -5.35 13.59
CA ASP A 46 4.20 -4.86 14.56
C ASP A 46 2.94 -4.33 13.87
N GLU A 47 1.81 -4.34 14.57
CA GLU A 47 0.50 -3.91 14.06
C GLU A 47 0.53 -2.48 13.50
N ASN A 48 1.43 -1.63 14.01
CA ASN A 48 1.66 -0.26 13.53
C ASN A 48 2.38 -0.18 12.18
N GLU A 49 3.05 -1.24 11.73
CA GLU A 49 3.70 -1.35 10.41
C GLU A 49 2.94 -2.28 9.45
N ALA A 50 1.70 -2.68 9.78
CA ALA A 50 1.00 -3.74 9.06
C ALA A 50 0.73 -3.46 7.57
N SER A 51 0.85 -2.22 7.11
CA SER A 51 0.75 -1.82 5.71
C SER A 51 2.07 -1.26 5.21
N LEU A 52 2.71 -1.98 4.27
CA LEU A 52 3.91 -1.52 3.56
C LEU A 52 3.71 -0.12 2.98
N VAL A 53 2.54 0.15 2.38
CA VAL A 53 2.23 1.46 1.78
C VAL A 53 2.25 2.56 2.83
N ALA A 54 1.65 2.34 4.00
CA ALA A 54 1.62 3.34 5.08
C ALA A 54 3.04 3.62 5.62
N TRP A 55 3.83 2.58 5.81
CA TRP A 55 5.21 2.69 6.27
C TRP A 55 6.11 3.45 5.28
N VAL A 56 5.99 3.18 3.97
CA VAL A 56 6.72 3.94 2.96
C VAL A 56 6.24 5.39 2.89
N TRP A 57 4.94 5.64 3.07
CA TRP A 57 4.39 6.99 3.06
C TRP A 57 4.92 7.84 4.21
N GLU A 58 4.96 7.30 5.43
CA GLU A 58 5.53 7.97 6.59
C GLU A 58 6.99 8.35 6.34
N ALA A 59 7.78 7.44 5.77
CA ALA A 59 9.18 7.74 5.44
C ALA A 59 9.29 8.81 4.34
N TYR A 60 8.39 8.83 3.36
CA TYR A 60 8.36 9.87 2.33
C TYR A 60 8.09 11.25 2.93
N GLU A 61 7.09 11.39 3.80
CA GLU A 61 6.77 12.65 4.48
C GLU A 61 7.94 13.15 5.34
N ASN A 62 8.67 12.22 5.97
CA ASN A 62 9.84 12.52 6.79
C ASN A 62 11.16 12.62 5.99
N GLN A 63 11.15 12.51 4.66
CA GLN A 63 12.35 12.52 3.79
C GLN A 63 13.38 11.42 4.13
N ARG A 64 12.89 10.24 4.54
CA ARG A 64 13.68 9.06 4.94
C ARG A 64 13.48 7.85 4.02
N LEU A 65 13.12 8.06 2.76
CA LEU A 65 12.82 6.98 1.81
C LEU A 65 13.95 5.93 1.70
N PHE A 66 15.20 6.38 1.68
CA PHE A 66 16.35 5.47 1.52
C PHE A 66 16.60 4.57 2.73
N ASP A 67 16.07 4.91 3.91
CA ASP A 67 16.14 4.04 5.11
C ASP A 67 15.35 2.73 4.90
N LEU A 68 14.41 2.74 3.95
CA LEU A 68 13.49 1.64 3.70
C LEU A 68 13.96 0.65 2.64
N VAL A 69 15.02 0.99 1.90
CA VAL A 69 15.52 0.17 0.80
C VAL A 69 16.05 -1.17 1.31
N ASP A 70 15.85 -2.25 0.53
CA ASP A 70 16.26 -3.60 0.91
C ASP A 70 17.75 -3.63 1.29
N LYS A 71 18.00 -3.93 2.56
CA LYS A 71 19.35 -4.03 3.13
C LYS A 71 20.20 -5.09 2.42
N LYS A 72 19.58 -6.10 1.80
CA LYS A 72 20.28 -7.13 1.04
C LYS A 72 20.94 -6.58 -0.23
N LEU A 73 20.45 -5.47 -0.78
CA LEU A 73 21.10 -4.80 -1.90
C LEU A 73 22.46 -4.22 -1.53
N SER A 74 22.79 -4.07 -0.23
CA SER A 74 24.11 -3.60 0.22
C SER A 74 24.56 -2.27 -0.41
N LYS A 75 23.59 -1.40 -0.75
CA LYS A 75 23.78 -0.13 -1.48
C LYS A 75 24.28 -0.28 -2.93
N ASP A 76 24.14 -1.47 -3.51
CA ASP A 76 24.41 -1.74 -4.92
C ASP A 76 23.16 -1.46 -5.77
N PHE A 77 22.81 -0.17 -5.87
CA PHE A 77 21.72 0.33 -6.70
C PHE A 77 21.95 1.79 -7.08
N ASP A 78 21.35 2.23 -8.18
CA ASP A 78 21.33 3.65 -8.55
C ASP A 78 20.32 4.41 -7.67
N PHE A 79 20.78 5.49 -7.02
CA PHE A 79 19.95 6.27 -6.10
C PHE A 79 18.75 6.92 -6.78
N LYS A 80 18.92 7.36 -8.02
CA LYS A 80 17.88 8.05 -8.78
C LYS A 80 16.82 7.06 -9.26
N GLU A 81 17.23 5.88 -9.71
CA GLU A 81 16.32 4.78 -10.04
C GLU A 81 15.53 4.30 -8.83
N MET A 82 16.19 4.16 -7.67
CA MET A 82 15.54 3.75 -6.44
C MET A 82 14.53 4.78 -5.92
N GLU A 83 14.91 6.06 -5.91
CA GLU A 83 14.00 7.15 -5.56
C GLU A 83 12.79 7.20 -6.50
N CYS A 84 13.03 7.06 -7.80
CA CYS A 84 11.98 7.05 -8.80
C CYS A 84 11.02 5.88 -8.59
N LEU A 85 11.54 4.67 -8.33
CA LEU A 85 10.72 3.49 -8.07
C LEU A 85 9.85 3.67 -6.82
N LEU A 86 10.41 4.19 -5.73
CA LEU A 86 9.69 4.44 -4.47
C LEU A 86 8.58 5.48 -4.65
N ILE A 87 8.88 6.62 -5.28
CA ILE A 87 7.90 7.69 -5.51
C ILE A 87 6.80 7.24 -6.47
N VAL A 88 7.13 6.56 -7.56
CA VAL A 88 6.11 6.01 -8.47
C VAL A 88 5.28 4.93 -7.79
N GLY A 89 5.91 4.07 -6.98
CA GLY A 89 5.21 3.07 -6.16
C GLY A 89 4.16 3.70 -5.26
N LEU A 90 4.52 4.76 -4.53
CA LEU A 90 3.59 5.53 -3.70
C LEU A 90 2.47 6.20 -4.52
N TRP A 91 2.79 6.78 -5.67
CA TRP A 91 1.81 7.42 -6.54
C TRP A 91 0.76 6.42 -7.06
N CYS A 92 1.22 5.23 -7.45
CA CYS A 92 0.38 4.13 -7.90
C CYS A 92 -0.45 3.54 -6.76
N ALA A 93 0.13 3.37 -5.58
CA ALA A 93 -0.52 2.84 -4.38
C ALA A 93 -1.36 3.89 -3.61
N HIS A 94 -1.69 5.01 -4.23
CA HIS A 94 -2.47 6.06 -3.58
C HIS A 94 -3.88 5.54 -3.16
N PRO A 95 -4.39 5.86 -1.96
CA PRO A 95 -5.69 5.34 -1.49
C PRO A 95 -6.87 5.84 -2.32
N ILE A 96 -6.78 7.06 -2.85
CA ILE A 96 -7.79 7.64 -3.76
C ILE A 96 -7.49 7.23 -5.21
N ASP A 97 -8.41 6.48 -5.83
CA ASP A 97 -8.29 5.92 -7.18
C ASP A 97 -8.06 6.98 -8.27
N THR A 98 -8.73 8.13 -8.20
CA THR A 98 -8.62 9.23 -9.18
C THR A 98 -7.29 9.99 -9.17
N VAL A 99 -6.47 9.83 -8.11
CA VAL A 99 -5.16 10.48 -7.98
C VAL A 99 -4.04 9.63 -8.58
N ARG A 100 -4.29 8.31 -8.71
CA ARG A 100 -3.33 7.35 -9.28
C ARG A 100 -3.03 7.71 -10.73
N PRO A 101 -1.79 7.50 -11.20
CA PRO A 101 -1.46 7.66 -12.61
C PRO A 101 -2.13 6.57 -13.45
N SER A 102 -2.28 6.82 -14.75
CA SER A 102 -2.38 5.70 -15.68
C SER A 102 -1.05 4.92 -15.71
N ILE A 103 -1.10 3.63 -16.00
CA ILE A 103 0.13 2.83 -16.11
C ILE A 103 1.13 3.42 -17.13
N LYS A 104 0.62 4.03 -18.20
CA LYS A 104 1.44 4.75 -19.19
C LYS A 104 2.22 5.90 -18.55
N GLN A 105 1.56 6.73 -17.74
CA GLN A 105 2.21 7.83 -17.03
C GLN A 105 3.25 7.32 -16.02
N ALA A 106 2.92 6.26 -15.27
CA ALA A 106 3.87 5.64 -14.36
C ALA A 106 5.15 5.18 -15.09
N MET A 107 4.98 4.49 -16.23
CA MET A 107 6.12 4.04 -17.05
C MET A 107 6.94 5.19 -17.63
N GLN A 108 6.31 6.29 -18.03
CA GLN A 108 7.03 7.48 -18.50
C GLN A 108 7.92 8.09 -17.42
N VAL A 109 7.49 8.08 -16.16
CA VAL A 109 8.33 8.55 -15.05
C VAL A 109 9.44 7.53 -14.75
N LEU A 110 9.13 6.23 -14.70
CA LEU A 110 10.11 5.16 -14.48
C LEU A 110 11.21 5.10 -15.55
N ASN A 111 10.89 5.42 -16.80
CA ASN A 111 11.85 5.53 -17.89
C ASN A 111 12.60 6.87 -17.92
N PHE A 112 12.32 7.77 -16.97
CA PHE A 112 12.85 9.13 -16.92
C PHE A 112 12.49 10.01 -18.14
N ASP A 113 11.43 9.66 -18.87
CA ASP A 113 10.89 10.47 -19.97
C ASP A 113 10.18 11.73 -19.44
N THR A 114 9.74 11.71 -18.18
CA THR A 114 9.01 12.81 -17.52
C THR A 114 9.50 13.02 -16.08
N ALA A 115 9.26 14.21 -15.54
CA ALA A 115 9.67 14.56 -14.18
C ALA A 115 8.92 13.78 -13.10
N LEU A 116 9.57 13.60 -11.95
CA LEU A 116 8.95 12.96 -10.78
C LEU A 116 7.75 13.77 -10.27
N PRO A 117 6.66 13.10 -9.86
CA PRO A 117 5.51 13.78 -9.29
C PRO A 117 5.84 14.27 -7.88
N ASN A 118 5.37 15.47 -7.53
CA ASN A 118 5.34 15.92 -6.14
C ASN A 118 4.06 15.40 -5.47
N LEU A 119 4.18 14.37 -4.64
CA LEU A 119 3.02 13.73 -4.01
C LEU A 119 2.48 14.53 -2.81
N LEU A 120 3.35 15.25 -2.09
CA LEU A 120 2.96 16.05 -0.91
C LEU A 120 2.01 17.20 -1.27
N SER A 121 2.17 17.80 -2.46
CA SER A 121 1.28 18.85 -2.95
C SER A 121 -0.18 18.40 -3.17
N LYS A 122 -0.43 17.09 -3.20
CA LYS A 122 -1.75 16.48 -3.44
C LYS A 122 -2.44 15.99 -2.17
N ILE A 123 -1.79 16.11 -1.00
CA ILE A 123 -2.34 15.74 0.31
C ILE A 123 -2.96 16.98 0.96
N THR A 124 -4.12 17.44 0.49
CA THR A 124 -4.86 18.50 1.20
C THR A 124 -5.76 17.97 2.31
N ILE A 125 -5.67 16.67 2.66
CA ILE A 125 -6.42 16.06 3.76
C ILE A 125 -5.55 14.99 4.44
N PRO A 126 -5.39 14.96 5.78
CA PRO A 126 -4.73 13.86 6.48
C PRO A 126 -5.59 12.60 6.36
N MET A 127 -5.31 11.77 5.36
CA MET A 127 -6.06 10.53 5.08
C MET A 127 -5.72 9.40 6.08
N TYR A 128 -4.67 9.56 6.89
CA TYR A 128 -4.29 8.59 7.93
C TYR A 128 -5.08 8.75 9.24
N ASP A 129 -5.83 9.84 9.39
CA ASP A 129 -6.77 10.08 10.51
C ASP A 129 -8.22 9.68 10.17
N ILE A 130 -8.43 8.60 9.42
CA ILE A 130 -9.77 7.98 9.35
C ILE A 130 -9.86 6.95 10.49
N PRO A 131 -10.59 7.23 11.60
CA PRO A 131 -10.90 6.19 12.56
C PRO A 131 -11.83 5.19 11.88
N ASN A 132 -11.42 3.92 11.87
CA ASN A 132 -12.12 2.74 11.32
C ASN A 132 -12.14 2.60 9.79
N ILE A 133 -11.03 2.13 9.22
CA ILE A 133 -11.14 1.09 8.18
C ILE A 133 -11.24 -0.26 8.91
N PRO A 134 -12.30 -1.06 8.71
CA PRO A 134 -12.42 -2.37 9.35
C PRO A 134 -11.48 -3.36 8.64
N ILE A 135 -10.18 -3.29 8.91
CA ILE A 135 -9.19 -4.23 8.36
C ILE A 135 -9.03 -5.46 9.27
N LEU A 136 -9.47 -5.42 10.53
CA LEU A 136 -9.36 -6.55 11.47
C LEU A 136 -10.61 -6.67 12.36
N LYS A 137 -11.70 -7.22 11.82
CA LYS A 137 -12.72 -7.94 12.61
C LYS A 137 -13.16 -9.21 11.87
N THR A 138 -12.21 -10.09 11.57
CA THR A 138 -12.55 -11.49 11.29
C THR A 138 -11.59 -12.40 12.01
N ARG A 139 -11.76 -12.51 13.32
CA ARG A 139 -11.58 -13.72 14.13
C ARG A 139 -11.91 -13.34 15.57
N GLU A 140 -12.67 -14.22 16.23
CA GLU A 140 -13.18 -14.11 17.61
C GLU A 140 -14.54 -13.42 17.80
N ALA A 141 -15.60 -14.07 17.31
CA ALA A 141 -16.87 -14.22 18.04
C ALA A 141 -17.73 -15.33 17.39
N TYR A 142 -17.13 -16.48 17.14
CA TYR A 142 -17.84 -17.74 16.84
C TYR A 142 -17.48 -18.75 17.93
N SER A 143 -17.65 -18.37 19.21
CA SER A 143 -17.64 -19.32 20.34
C SER A 143 -18.06 -18.65 21.65
N SER A 144 -19.30 -18.17 21.75
CA SER A 144 -19.99 -17.99 23.04
C SER A 144 -21.41 -17.49 22.82
N HIS A 145 -22.32 -18.34 22.34
CA HIS A 145 -23.76 -18.30 22.66
C HIS A 145 -24.47 -19.50 22.00
N LEU A 146 -24.23 -20.70 22.54
CA LEU A 146 -25.27 -21.74 22.55
C LEU A 146 -25.60 -22.01 24.01
N SER A 147 -26.57 -21.27 24.54
CA SER A 147 -27.28 -21.66 25.76
C SER A 147 -28.22 -22.79 25.38
N ILE A 148 -27.82 -24.05 25.61
CA ILE A 148 -28.74 -25.18 25.56
C ILE A 148 -29.54 -25.14 26.87
N THR A 149 -30.78 -24.67 26.78
CA THR A 149 -31.78 -24.85 27.84
C THR A 149 -32.23 -26.31 27.83
N VAL A 150 -32.04 -27.02 28.95
CA VAL A 150 -32.61 -28.36 29.18
C VAL A 150 -34.01 -28.15 29.78
N PRO A 151 -35.10 -28.62 29.15
CA PRO A 151 -36.39 -28.66 29.81
C PRO A 151 -36.47 -29.86 30.75
N ARG A 152 -37.19 -29.63 31.86
CA ARG A 152 -37.42 -30.49 33.01
C ARG A 152 -38.20 -31.77 32.69
#